data_AF-A0A9R1PCN1-F1
#
_entry.id   AF-A0A9R1PCN1-F1
#
_cell.length_a   1.000
_cell.length_b   1.000
_cell.length_c   1.000
_cell.angle_alpha   90.00
_cell.angle_beta   90.00
_cell.angle_gamma   90.00
#
_symmetry.space_group_name_H-M   'P 1'
#
loop_
_entity.id
_entity.type
_entity.pdbx_description
1 polymer ?
#
loop_
_entity_poly.entity_id
_entity_poly.type
_entity_poly.pdbx_seq_one_letter_code
_entity_poly.pdbx_strand_id
1 'polypeptide(L)'
;MIEHVGHEYLDAFFTCCESHLAQDGIFVLQAITMPDELYEEYIRSPGFIKEYIFPGGSLPSLSRITSVSASARLCEILALGFDDKFIRVWEYYFIYCAAGFRTRTLGDYQVVFSRPVLSRFAAGLPVA
;
A
#
# COMPACT_ATOMS: atom_id res chain seq x y z
N MET A 1 -0.57 -3.14 -6.49
CA MET A 1 -0.12 -3.15 -5.09
C MET A 1 -1.25 -3.75 -4.26
N ILE A 2 -0.97 -4.38 -3.12
CA ILE A 2 -1.98 -5.19 -2.38
C ILE A 2 -3.16 -4.35 -1.88
N GLU A 3 -2.97 -3.05 -1.66
CA GLU A 3 -3.99 -2.08 -1.24
C GLU A 3 -5.17 -1.97 -2.24
N HIS A 4 -4.97 -2.42 -3.48
CA HIS A 4 -5.94 -2.35 -4.56
C HIS A 4 -6.56 -3.71 -4.90
N VAL A 5 -6.09 -4.79 -4.27
CA VAL A 5 -6.62 -6.14 -4.48
C VAL A 5 -8.04 -6.25 -3.96
N GLY A 6 -8.35 -5.55 -2.85
CA GLY A 6 -9.64 -5.67 -2.17
C GLY A 6 -9.64 -6.85 -1.20
N HIS A 7 -10.28 -6.66 -0.05
CA HIS A 7 -10.28 -7.63 1.06
C HIS A 7 -10.78 -9.02 0.62
N GLU A 8 -11.84 -9.06 -0.18
CA GLU A 8 -12.47 -10.31 -0.65
C GLU A 8 -11.57 -11.14 -1.60
N TYR A 9 -10.50 -10.56 -2.14
CA TYR A 9 -9.60 -11.21 -3.10
C TYR A 9 -8.21 -11.51 -2.55
N LEU A 10 -7.95 -11.25 -1.27
CA LEU A 10 -6.63 -11.47 -0.66
C LEU A 10 -6.20 -12.94 -0.77
N ASP A 11 -7.10 -13.89 -0.52
CA ASP A 11 -6.80 -15.33 -0.64
C ASP A 11 -6.39 -15.72 -2.07
N ALA A 12 -7.13 -15.22 -3.07
CA ALA A 12 -6.81 -15.46 -4.48
C ALA A 12 -5.46 -14.84 -4.87
N PHE A 13 -5.17 -13.64 -4.36
CA PHE A 13 -3.89 -12.98 -4.57
C PHE A 13 -2.73 -13.80 -4.00
N PHE A 14 -2.81 -14.25 -2.74
CA PHE A 14 -1.74 -15.05 -2.13
C PHE A 14 -1.61 -16.43 -2.77
N THR A 15 -2.71 -17.05 -3.19
CA THR A 15 -2.70 -18.32 -3.95
C THR A 15 -1.96 -18.14 -5.28
N CYS A 16 -2.18 -17.02 -5.97
CA CYS A 16 -1.47 -16.69 -7.21
C CYS A 16 0.03 -16.43 -6.96
N CYS A 17 0.36 -15.69 -5.90
CA CYS A 17 1.76 -15.44 -5.53
C CYS A 17 2.47 -16.76 -5.21
N GLU A 18 1.82 -17.66 -4.48
CA GLU A 18 2.38 -18.96 -4.16
C GLU A 18 2.61 -19.80 -5.43
N SER A 19 1.64 -19.89 -6.34
CA SER A 19 1.77 -20.72 -7.56
C SER A 19 2.91 -20.30 -8.48
N HIS A 20 3.33 -19.03 -8.41
CA HIS A 20 4.45 -18.49 -9.19
C HIS A 20 5.78 -18.47 -8.43
N LEU A 21 5.79 -18.75 -7.12
CA LEU A 21 6.99 -18.73 -6.30
C LEU A 21 7.79 -20.03 -6.47
N ALA A 22 9.03 -19.90 -6.95
CA ALA A 22 9.99 -21.00 -7.06
C ALA A 22 10.20 -21.71 -5.70
N GLN A 23 10.71 -22.96 -5.75
CA GLN A 23 10.87 -23.79 -4.56
C GLN A 23 11.69 -23.12 -3.44
N ASP A 24 12.77 -22.42 -3.81
CA ASP A 24 13.61 -21.63 -2.90
C ASP A 24 13.40 -20.10 -3.08
N GLY A 25 12.24 -19.72 -3.63
CA GLY A 25 11.92 -18.33 -3.93
C GLY A 25 11.60 -17.52 -2.67
N ILE A 26 11.92 -16.22 -2.73
CA ILE A 26 11.55 -15.23 -1.72
C ILE A 26 10.49 -14.30 -2.32
N PHE A 27 9.40 -14.10 -1.60
CA PHE A 27 8.39 -13.09 -1.91
C PHE A 27 8.45 -11.97 -0.88
N VAL A 28 8.64 -10.73 -1.34
CA VAL A 28 8.62 -9.54 -0.48
C VAL A 28 7.39 -8.73 -0.82
N LEU A 29 6.54 -8.50 0.18
CA LEU A 29 5.35 -7.67 0.07
C LEU A 29 5.58 -6.38 0.85
N GLN A 30 5.58 -5.24 0.13
CA GLN A 30 5.46 -3.93 0.74
C GLN A 30 3.99 -3.49 0.72
N ALA A 31 3.49 -3.00 1.85
CA ALA A 31 2.11 -2.54 1.96
C ALA A 31 1.94 -1.43 3.01
N ILE A 32 1.08 -0.46 2.68
CA ILE A 32 0.49 0.43 3.68
C ILE A 32 -0.52 -0.36 4.50
N THR A 33 -0.38 -0.33 5.83
CA THR A 33 -1.27 -1.05 6.76
C THR A 33 -1.86 -0.11 7.80
N MET A 34 -2.85 -0.59 8.54
CA MET A 34 -3.44 0.09 9.69
C MET A 34 -3.62 -0.91 10.83
N PRO A 35 -3.76 -0.45 12.09
CA PRO A 35 -4.08 -1.30 13.22
C PRO A 35 -5.38 -2.09 13.01
N ASP A 36 -5.41 -3.33 13.49
CA ASP A 36 -6.55 -4.26 13.34
C ASP A 36 -7.85 -3.67 13.91
N GLU A 37 -7.77 -2.87 14.98
CA GLU A 37 -8.92 -2.23 15.61
C GLU A 37 -9.61 -1.22 14.70
N LEU A 38 -8.89 -0.63 13.75
CA LEU A 38 -9.42 0.34 12.78
C LEU A 38 -9.91 -0.33 11.48
N TYR A 39 -9.55 -1.60 11.26
CA TYR A 39 -9.74 -2.28 10.00
C TYR A 39 -11.22 -2.49 9.65
N GLU A 40 -12.01 -3.01 10.59
CA GLU A 40 -13.43 -3.33 10.39
C GLU A 40 -14.27 -2.09 10.05
N GLU A 41 -14.00 -0.97 10.72
CA GLU A 41 -14.65 0.30 10.41
C GLU A 41 -14.19 0.83 9.05
N TYR A 42 -12.88 0.78 8.79
CA TYR A 42 -12.30 1.23 7.54
C TYR A 42 -12.92 0.51 6.34
N ILE A 43 -13.09 -0.82 6.37
CA ILE A 43 -13.64 -1.55 5.22
C ILE A 43 -15.11 -1.23 4.95
N ARG A 44 -15.92 -0.98 5.99
CA ARG A 44 -17.37 -0.70 5.87
C ARG A 44 -17.69 0.74 5.50
N SER A 45 -16.82 1.68 5.86
CA SER A 45 -17.08 3.10 5.67
C SER A 45 -16.71 3.57 4.25
N PRO A 46 -17.61 4.28 3.54
CA PRO A 46 -17.22 5.12 2.41
C PRO A 46 -16.48 6.35 2.96
N GLY A 47 -15.15 6.26 3.00
CA GLY A 47 -14.29 7.32 3.51
C GLY A 47 -13.79 8.25 2.41
N PHE A 48 -13.34 9.44 2.81
CA PHE A 48 -12.72 10.44 1.94
C PHE A 48 -11.73 9.84 0.93
N ILE A 49 -10.87 8.93 1.38
CA ILE A 49 -9.86 8.27 0.52
C ILE A 49 -10.51 7.42 -0.57
N LYS A 50 -11.52 6.61 -0.24
CA LYS A 50 -12.20 5.72 -1.20
C LYS A 50 -13.08 6.48 -2.19
N GLU A 51 -13.62 7.62 -1.76
CA GLU A 51 -14.55 8.41 -2.56
C GLU A 51 -13.84 9.40 -3.49
N TYR A 52 -12.77 10.06 -3.01
CA TYR A 52 -12.18 11.20 -3.72
C TYR A 52 -10.76 10.99 -4.25
N ILE A 53 -9.97 10.07 -3.66
CA ILE A 53 -8.54 9.92 -4.00
C ILE A 53 -8.27 8.61 -4.73
N PHE A 54 -8.67 7.48 -4.17
CA PHE A 54 -8.44 6.14 -4.71
C PHE A 54 -9.76 5.36 -4.87
N PRO A 55 -10.68 5.80 -5.75
CA PRO A 55 -11.80 4.95 -6.14
C PRO A 55 -11.26 3.75 -6.93
N GLY A 56 -11.14 2.59 -6.29
CA GLY A 56 -10.62 1.34 -6.89
C GLY A 56 -9.15 1.43 -7.38
N GLY A 57 -8.35 2.26 -6.70
CA GLY A 57 -7.28 3.12 -7.25
C GLY A 57 -6.16 2.63 -8.19
N SER A 58 -5.33 3.62 -8.52
CA SER A 58 -4.12 3.56 -9.33
C SER A 58 -3.12 4.57 -8.78
N LEU A 59 -1.84 4.20 -8.69
CA LEU A 59 -0.78 5.05 -8.17
C LEU A 59 0.08 5.67 -9.28
N PRO A 60 0.37 6.99 -9.22
CA PRO A 60 1.44 7.58 -10.01
C PRO A 60 2.82 7.26 -9.42
N SER A 61 3.86 7.27 -10.25
CA SER A 61 5.22 6.93 -9.83
C SER A 61 5.81 7.95 -8.84
N LEU A 62 6.68 7.49 -7.94
CA LEU A 62 7.42 8.33 -6.99
C LEU A 62 8.17 9.48 -7.69
N SER A 63 8.71 9.25 -8.89
CA SER A 63 9.37 10.27 -9.72
C SER A 63 8.40 11.36 -10.20
N ARG A 64 7.14 11.01 -10.49
CA ARG A 64 6.08 11.98 -10.79
C ARG A 64 5.75 12.79 -9.53
N ILE A 65 5.55 12.12 -8.39
CA ILE A 65 5.18 12.74 -7.10
C ILE A 65 6.28 13.68 -6.58
N THR A 66 7.56 13.29 -6.62
CA THR A 66 8.65 14.13 -6.12
C THR A 66 8.93 15.33 -7.04
N SER A 67 8.67 15.20 -8.35
CA SER A 67 8.79 16.33 -9.29
C SER A 67 7.74 17.43 -9.05
N VAL A 68 6.55 17.09 -8.53
CA VAL A 68 5.52 18.06 -8.14
C VAL A 68 5.59 18.46 -6.66
N SER A 69 6.05 17.57 -5.77
CA SER A 69 6.12 17.83 -4.32
C SER A 69 7.31 18.70 -3.91
N ALA A 70 8.38 18.78 -4.69
CA ALA A 70 9.57 19.54 -4.30
C ALA A 70 9.39 21.07 -4.40
N SER A 71 8.45 21.56 -5.21
CA SER A 71 8.18 23.00 -5.33
C SER A 71 6.91 23.31 -6.13
N ALA A 72 5.77 22.68 -5.83
CA ALA A 72 4.53 23.19 -6.40
C ALA A 72 4.27 24.60 -5.86
N ARG A 73 4.67 25.61 -6.64
CA ARG A 73 4.23 26.98 -6.42
C ARG A 73 2.74 26.98 -6.69
N LEU A 74 1.92 27.36 -5.73
CA LEU A 74 0.45 27.40 -5.86
C LEU A 74 -0.01 28.05 -7.17
N CYS A 75 0.72 29.08 -7.63
CA CYS A 75 0.52 29.73 -8.92
C CYS A 75 0.68 28.82 -10.15
N GLU A 76 1.62 27.86 -10.12
CA GLU A 76 1.83 26.90 -11.20
C GLU A 76 0.71 25.85 -11.25
N ILE A 77 0.18 25.41 -10.10
CA ILE A 77 -0.99 24.52 -10.04
C ILE A 77 -2.24 25.25 -10.57
N LEU A 78 -2.46 26.50 -10.14
CA LEU A 78 -3.57 27.32 -10.64
C LEU A 78 -3.46 27.56 -12.15
N ALA A 79 -2.25 27.72 -12.69
CA ALA A 79 -2.01 27.87 -14.12
C ALA A 79 -2.37 26.61 -14.94
N LEU A 80 -2.45 25.43 -14.31
CA LEU A 80 -2.93 24.20 -14.95
C LEU A 80 -4.46 24.15 -15.09
N GLY A 81 -5.18 25.15 -14.58
CA GLY A 81 -6.64 25.25 -14.70
C GLY A 81 -7.42 24.43 -13.66
N PHE A 82 -6.77 23.99 -12.59
CA PHE A 82 -7.46 23.33 -11.47
C PHE A 82 -8.17 24.37 -10.59
N ASP A 83 -9.36 24.01 -10.11
CA ASP A 83 -10.15 24.87 -9.23
C ASP A 83 -9.70 24.78 -7.77
N ASP A 84 -10.12 25.75 -6.95
CA ASP A 84 -9.80 25.79 -5.52
C ASP A 84 -10.31 24.53 -4.79
N LYS A 85 -11.40 23.93 -5.28
CA LYS A 85 -11.94 22.70 -4.69
C LYS A 85 -10.96 21.55 -4.86
N PHE A 86 -10.42 21.35 -6.06
CA PHE A 86 -9.41 20.34 -6.35
C PHE A 86 -8.17 20.55 -5.48
N ILE A 87 -7.67 21.78 -5.40
CA ILE A 87 -6.48 22.10 -4.60
C ILE A 87 -6.70 21.71 -3.13
N ARG A 88 -7.84 22.10 -2.55
CA ARG A 88 -8.17 21.78 -1.16
C ARG A 88 -8.33 20.28 -0.89
N VAL A 89 -8.86 19.52 -1.85
CA VAL A 89 -8.96 18.05 -1.73
C VAL A 89 -7.57 17.44 -1.62
N TRP A 90 -6.63 17.89 -2.45
CA TRP A 90 -5.25 17.40 -2.42
C TRP A 90 -4.47 17.85 -1.19
N GLU A 91 -4.60 19.11 -0.77
CA GLU A 91 -4.03 19.59 0.50
C GLU A 91 -4.52 18.75 1.67
N TYR A 92 -5.83 18.49 1.72
CA TYR A 92 -6.41 17.65 2.77
C TYR A 92 -5.87 16.22 2.70
N TYR A 93 -5.77 15.60 1.51
CA TYR A 93 -5.18 14.27 1.33
C TYR A 93 -3.75 14.18 1.89
N PHE A 94 -2.88 15.12 1.52
CA PHE A 94 -1.48 15.08 1.97
C PHE A 94 -1.36 15.26 3.48
N ILE A 95 -2.11 16.20 4.07
CA ILE A 95 -2.11 16.42 5.52
C ILE A 95 -2.70 15.22 6.25
N TYR A 96 -3.81 14.65 5.75
CA TYR A 96 -4.47 13.48 6.30
C TYR A 96 -3.53 12.27 6.36
N CYS A 97 -2.84 11.95 5.25
CA CYS A 97 -1.88 10.86 5.22
C CYS A 97 -0.67 11.13 6.13
N ALA A 98 -0.10 12.34 6.10
CA ALA A 98 1.01 12.71 6.96
C ALA A 98 0.66 12.58 8.45
N ALA A 99 -0.55 12.97 8.82
CA ALA A 99 -1.08 12.76 10.17
C ALA A 99 -1.17 11.25 10.47
N GLY A 100 -1.78 10.46 9.58
CA GLY A 100 -1.96 9.02 9.79
C GLY A 100 -0.65 8.26 10.03
N PHE A 101 0.40 8.55 9.26
CA PHE A 101 1.73 7.99 9.51
C PHE A 101 2.35 8.50 10.81
N ARG A 102 2.23 9.80 11.09
CA ARG A 102 2.78 10.42 12.31
C ARG A 102 2.14 9.86 13.58
N THR A 103 0.83 9.58 13.54
CA THR A 103 0.06 9.02 14.67
C THR A 103 0.08 7.50 14.69
N ARG A 104 0.72 6.84 13.71
CA ARG A 104 0.77 5.38 13.57
C ARG A 104 -0.59 4.72 13.38
N THR A 105 -1.58 5.46 12.92
CA THR A 105 -2.83 4.87 12.41
C THR A 105 -2.62 4.32 10.99
N LEU A 106 -1.55 4.75 10.31
CA LEU A 106 -1.00 4.14 9.12
C LEU A 106 0.45 3.70 9.37
N GLY A 107 0.82 2.54 8.83
CA GLY A 107 2.20 2.05 8.73
C GLY A 107 2.55 1.67 7.31
N ASP A 108 3.84 1.52 7.01
CA ASP A 108 4.35 0.95 5.75
C ASP A 108 5.32 -0.17 6.13
N TYR A 109 4.94 -1.41 5.81
CA TYR A 109 5.68 -2.60 6.22
C TYR A 109 6.17 -3.35 5.00
N GLN A 110 7.36 -3.94 5.13
CA GLN A 110 7.86 -4.95 4.21
C GLN A 110 7.83 -6.31 4.93
N VAL A 111 7.04 -7.23 4.41
CA VAL A 111 6.89 -8.59 4.92
C VAL A 111 7.56 -9.56 3.95
N VAL A 112 8.39 -10.45 4.49
CA VAL A 112 9.15 -11.43 3.70
C VAL A 112 8.55 -12.81 3.91
N PHE A 113 8.24 -13.49 2.81
CA PHE A 113 7.72 -14.85 2.76
C PHE A 113 8.71 -15.75 2.03
N SER A 114 8.83 -16.99 2.50
CA SER A 114 9.56 -18.07 1.83
C SER A 114 8.78 -19.36 1.97
N ARG A 115 8.94 -20.28 1.02
CA ARG A 115 8.40 -21.64 1.18
C ARG A 115 9.09 -22.33 2.38
N PRO A 116 8.37 -23.18 3.13
CA PRO A 116 9.01 -24.04 4.12
C PRO A 116 10.07 -24.89 3.41
N VAL A 117 11.32 -24.78 3.84
CA VAL A 117 12.41 -25.64 3.33
C VAL A 117 12.19 -27.04 3.89
N LEU A 118 11.42 -27.87 3.17
CA LEU A 118 11.27 -29.30 3.47
C LEU A 118 12.55 -30.10 3.17
N SER A 119 13.62 -29.47 2.67
CA SER A 119 14.83 -30.15 2.17
C SER A 119 16.03 -30.19 3.12
N ARG A 120 15.90 -29.87 4.42
CA ARG A 120 16.98 -30.11 5.40
C ARG A 120 16.63 -30.96 6.63
N PHE A 121 15.36 -31.27 6.88
CA PHE A 121 14.96 -32.14 8.00
C PHE A 121 14.45 -33.53 7.56
N ALA A 122 14.24 -33.77 6.25
CA ALA A 122 13.73 -35.05 5.75
C ALA A 122 14.80 -36.03 5.24
N ALA A 123 16.08 -35.64 5.21
CA ALA A 123 17.20 -36.54 4.93
C ALA A 123 18.08 -36.59 6.18
N GLY A 124 17.94 -37.67 6.97
CA GLY A 124 18.61 -37.86 8.26
C GLY A 124 20.13 -37.74 8.21
N LEU A 125 20.63 -36.51 8.31
CA LEU A 125 22.03 -36.22 8.56
C LEU A 125 22.24 -36.17 10.08
N PRO A 126 23.19 -36.95 10.61
CA PRO A 126 23.46 -36.96 12.04
C PRO A 126 24.00 -35.61 12.48
N VAL A 127 23.46 -35.10 13.58
CA VAL A 127 24.07 -34.00 14.33
C VAL A 127 25.42 -34.53 14.83
N ALA A 128 26.50 -33.98 14.28
CA ALA A 128 27.86 -34.14 14.79
C ALA A 128 28.19 -32.97 15.71
#